data_AF-A0AAJ6BE70-F1
#
_entry.id   AF-A0AAJ6BE70-F1
#
_cell.length_a   1.000
_cell.length_b   1.000
_cell.length_c   1.000
_cell.angle_alpha   90.00
_cell.angle_beta   90.00
_cell.angle_gamma   90.00
#
_symmetry.space_group_name_H-M   'P 1'
#
loop_
_entity.id
_entity.type
_entity.pdbx_description
1 polymer ?
#
loop_
_entity_poly.entity_id
_entity_poly.type
_entity_poly.pdbx_seq_one_letter_code
_entity_poly.pdbx_strand_id
1 'polypeptide(L)'
;MPVEKTALDSIDLDALHVAAKAAAEDVIRSHGWKGMVEDADLLGTDERYLVLPDPAVALALIEEVRHLRQTLQQPRVPDGFALVPQSMLLSKDVIGVINFHCGDTDQEEGGQFGQYTDGRLWVGYVLDDDGNKVHGLHIATDEYPEEGSTTLVEFPEAGAQQEAKKCGACGGCTNGCQLDNDSPVVQP
;
A
#
# COMPACT_ATOMS: atom_id res chain seq x y z
N MET A 1 -2.10 22.91 -6.65
CA MET A 1 -0.98 23.35 -7.50
C MET A 1 -0.75 22.28 -8.56
N PRO A 2 -0.61 22.61 -9.85
CA PRO A 2 -0.30 21.60 -10.87
C PRO A 2 1.14 21.10 -10.63
N VAL A 3 1.30 19.79 -10.48
CA VAL A 3 2.62 19.15 -10.39
C VAL A 3 3.29 19.34 -11.75
N GLU A 4 4.40 20.09 -11.80
CA GLU A 4 5.18 20.24 -13.02
C GLU A 4 5.64 18.85 -13.48
N LYS A 5 5.26 18.47 -14.71
CA LYS A 5 5.73 17.24 -15.34
C LYS A 5 7.25 17.32 -15.45
N THR A 6 7.93 16.39 -14.82
CA THR A 6 9.39 16.30 -14.90
C THR A 6 9.78 15.78 -16.28
N ALA A 7 11.01 16.04 -16.72
CA ALA A 7 11.56 15.48 -17.97
C ALA A 7 11.51 13.93 -18.01
N LEU A 8 11.42 13.28 -16.85
CA LEU A 8 11.17 11.84 -16.76
C LEU A 8 9.77 11.47 -17.25
N ASP A 9 8.73 12.24 -16.93
CA ASP A 9 7.34 11.92 -17.27
C ASP A 9 7.07 11.89 -18.79
N SER A 10 7.94 12.52 -19.60
CA SER A 10 7.90 12.46 -21.06
C SER A 10 8.58 11.24 -21.68
N ILE A 11 9.30 10.43 -20.89
CA ILE A 11 9.99 9.24 -21.37
C ILE A 11 9.01 8.06 -21.38
N ASP A 12 8.82 7.50 -22.57
CA ASP A 12 8.08 6.25 -22.79
C ASP A 12 8.92 5.06 -22.31
N LEU A 13 8.74 4.69 -21.04
CA LEU A 13 9.45 3.57 -20.42
C LEU A 13 9.04 2.22 -21.00
N ASP A 14 7.86 2.11 -21.61
CA ASP A 14 7.40 0.85 -22.19
C ASP A 14 8.09 0.61 -23.53
N ALA A 15 8.19 1.64 -24.37
CA ALA A 15 8.99 1.59 -25.59
C ALA A 15 10.47 1.29 -25.28
N LEU A 16 11.02 1.91 -24.23
CA LEU A 16 12.41 1.68 -23.80
C LEU A 16 12.61 0.26 -23.26
N HIS A 17 11.66 -0.27 -22.48
CA HIS A 17 11.71 -1.64 -21.97
C HIS A 17 11.68 -2.68 -23.10
N VAL A 18 10.79 -2.48 -24.09
CA VAL A 18 10.71 -3.36 -25.27
C VAL A 18 12.02 -3.35 -26.06
N ALA A 19 12.60 -2.17 -26.29
CA ALA A 19 13.87 -2.03 -26.99
C ALA A 19 15.03 -2.68 -26.22
N ALA A 20 15.11 -2.48 -24.90
CA ALA A 20 16.14 -3.07 -24.05
C ALA A 20 16.04 -4.60 -23.98
N LYS A 21 14.80 -5.14 -23.95
CA LYS A 21 14.55 -6.59 -23.98
C LYS A 21 14.97 -7.22 -25.29
N ALA A 22 14.61 -6.60 -26.42
CA ALA A 22 15.02 -7.06 -27.74
C ALA A 22 16.55 -7.05 -27.89
N ALA A 23 17.21 -5.99 -27.43
CA ALA A 23 18.67 -5.90 -27.42
C ALA A 23 19.33 -7.00 -26.56
N ALA A 24 18.79 -7.28 -25.37
CA ALA A 24 19.29 -8.37 -24.52
C ALA A 24 19.16 -9.74 -25.19
N GLU A 25 18.00 -10.02 -25.80
CA GLU A 25 17.75 -11.29 -26.52
C GLU A 25 18.65 -11.44 -27.77
N ASP A 26 18.97 -10.34 -28.46
CA ASP A 26 19.85 -10.33 -29.63
C ASP A 26 21.33 -10.45 -29.26
N VAL A 27 21.77 -9.89 -28.13
CA VAL A 27 23.11 -10.16 -27.56
C VAL A 27 23.24 -11.64 -27.19
N ILE A 28 22.22 -12.23 -26.56
CA ILE A 28 22.20 -13.66 -26.23
C ILE A 28 22.27 -14.53 -27.49
N ARG A 29 21.61 -14.12 -28.59
CA ARG A 29 21.63 -14.85 -29.86
C ARG A 29 22.93 -14.70 -30.65
N SER A 30 23.52 -13.51 -30.70
CA SER A 30 24.81 -13.25 -31.36
C SER A 30 25.97 -13.94 -30.65
N HIS A 31 25.87 -14.16 -29.33
CA HIS A 31 26.88 -14.82 -28.52
C HIS A 31 26.54 -16.29 -28.19
N GLY A 32 25.52 -16.86 -28.84
CA GLY A 32 25.25 -18.30 -28.80
C GLY A 32 26.50 -19.07 -29.28
N TRP A 33 26.97 -19.99 -28.44
CA TRP A 33 28.17 -20.85 -28.56
C TRP A 33 28.34 -21.69 -29.86
N LYS A 34 27.62 -21.40 -30.94
CA LYS A 34 27.52 -22.27 -32.13
C LYS A 34 27.85 -21.57 -33.46
N GLY A 35 28.69 -20.54 -33.47
CA GLY A 35 29.04 -19.90 -34.73
C GLY A 35 30.02 -18.73 -34.68
N MET A 36 31.08 -18.78 -33.87
CA MET A 36 32.21 -17.88 -34.13
C MET A 36 32.98 -18.40 -35.34
N VAL A 37 32.84 -17.72 -36.50
CA VAL A 37 33.94 -17.46 -37.47
C VAL A 37 33.48 -16.61 -38.67
N GLU A 38 32.19 -16.42 -38.95
CA GLU A 38 31.79 -15.70 -40.17
C GLU A 38 30.89 -14.51 -39.84
N ASP A 39 31.51 -13.32 -39.71
CA ASP A 39 31.02 -12.05 -40.29
C ASP A 39 31.66 -10.85 -39.57
N ALA A 40 32.74 -10.33 -40.14
CA ALA A 40 33.43 -9.13 -39.66
C ALA A 40 32.54 -7.86 -39.69
N ASP A 41 31.41 -7.90 -40.40
CA ASP A 41 30.42 -6.81 -40.43
C ASP A 41 29.56 -6.75 -39.15
N LEU A 42 29.54 -7.81 -38.33
CA LEU A 42 28.88 -7.81 -37.01
C LEU A 42 29.68 -7.01 -35.96
N LEU A 43 31.00 -6.86 -36.13
CA LEU A 43 31.86 -6.10 -35.21
C LEU A 43 31.49 -4.61 -35.14
N GLY A 44 31.05 -4.01 -36.25
CA GLY A 44 30.56 -2.62 -36.26
C GLY A 44 29.22 -2.43 -35.53
N THR A 45 28.50 -3.52 -35.29
CA THR A 45 27.28 -3.56 -34.49
C THR A 45 27.61 -3.76 -33.01
N ASP A 46 28.59 -4.62 -32.71
CA ASP A 46 29.14 -4.85 -31.38
C ASP A 46 29.79 -3.58 -30.78
N GLU A 47 30.49 -2.76 -31.57
CA GLU A 47 31.02 -1.47 -31.10
C GLU A 47 29.93 -0.48 -30.64
N ARG A 48 28.70 -0.58 -31.17
CA ARG A 48 27.57 0.23 -30.68
C ARG A 48 27.01 -0.30 -29.35
N TYR A 49 27.13 -1.60 -29.09
CA TYR A 49 26.76 -2.21 -27.81
C TYR A 49 27.78 -1.91 -26.69
N LEU A 50 29.06 -1.69 -27.03
CA LEU A 50 30.10 -1.30 -26.06
C LEU A 50 29.93 0.13 -25.49
N VAL A 51 29.11 0.97 -26.13
CA VAL A 51 28.82 2.35 -25.68
C VAL A 51 27.54 2.42 -24.84
N LEU A 52 26.70 1.38 -24.88
CA LEU A 52 25.47 1.30 -24.10
C LEU A 52 25.73 0.53 -22.79
N PRO A 53 25.09 0.92 -21.67
CA PRO A 53 25.10 0.10 -20.47
C PRO A 53 24.56 -1.29 -20.80
N ASP A 54 25.10 -2.32 -20.14
CA ASP A 54 24.67 -3.72 -20.27
C ASP A 54 23.13 -3.80 -20.38
N PRO A 55 22.58 -4.43 -21.43
CA PRO A 55 21.14 -4.49 -21.65
C PRO A 55 20.34 -5.02 -20.45
N ALA A 56 20.91 -5.94 -19.66
CA ALA A 56 20.31 -6.43 -18.42
C ALA A 56 20.29 -5.36 -17.33
N VAL A 57 21.34 -4.53 -17.24
CA VAL A 57 21.38 -3.38 -16.33
C VAL A 57 20.36 -2.31 -16.75
N ALA A 58 20.24 -2.05 -18.06
CA ALA A 58 19.23 -1.13 -18.58
C ALA A 58 17.80 -1.61 -18.26
N LEU A 59 17.52 -2.91 -18.46
CA LEU A 59 16.24 -3.52 -18.10
C LEU A 59 15.92 -3.40 -16.61
N ALA A 60 16.88 -3.75 -15.75
CA ALA A 60 16.71 -3.67 -14.30
C ALA A 60 16.39 -2.24 -13.84
N LEU A 61 17.10 -1.25 -14.38
CA LEU A 61 16.85 0.17 -14.09
C LEU A 61 15.47 0.63 -14.57
N ILE A 62 15.01 0.17 -15.74
CA ILE A 62 13.68 0.52 -16.25
C ILE A 62 12.58 -0.07 -15.34
N GLU A 63 12.75 -1.31 -14.89
CA GLU A 63 11.82 -1.95 -13.94
C GLU A 63 11.80 -1.22 -12.60
N GLU A 64 12.95 -0.83 -12.07
CA GLU A 64 13.06 -0.06 -10.83
C GLU A 64 12.38 1.31 -10.96
N VAL A 65 12.61 2.04 -12.06
CA VAL A 65 11.94 3.32 -12.33
C VAL A 65 10.43 3.14 -12.50
N ARG A 66 9.97 2.06 -13.14
CA ARG A 66 8.54 1.74 -13.25
C ARG A 66 7.92 1.50 -11.88
N HIS A 67 8.59 0.74 -11.02
CA HIS A 67 8.13 0.48 -9.65
C HIS A 67 8.09 1.75 -8.80
N LEU A 68 9.12 2.61 -8.92
CA LEU A 68 9.16 3.92 -8.25
C LEU A 68 8.02 4.82 -8.73
N ARG A 69 7.73 4.87 -10.04
CA ARG A 69 6.57 5.63 -10.56
C ARG A 69 5.26 5.12 -9.99
N GLN A 70 5.05 3.81 -9.97
CA GLN A 70 3.83 3.23 -9.40
C GLN A 70 3.68 3.59 -7.92
N THR A 71 4.77 3.50 -7.15
CA THR A 71 4.78 3.87 -5.73
C THR A 71 4.49 5.36 -5.52
N LEU A 72 5.05 6.23 -6.36
CA LEU A 72 4.84 7.67 -6.29
C LEU A 72 3.45 8.11 -6.78
N GLN A 73 2.82 7.33 -7.67
CA GLN A 73 1.47 7.55 -8.19
C GLN A 73 0.37 6.97 -7.30
N GLN A 74 0.72 6.23 -6.22
CA GLN A 74 -0.29 5.82 -5.26
C GLN A 74 -0.95 7.07 -4.67
N PRO A 75 -2.29 7.08 -4.56
CA PRO A 75 -3.00 8.19 -3.95
C PRO A 75 -2.45 8.40 -2.54
N ARG A 76 -1.76 9.52 -2.34
CA ARG A 76 -1.26 9.90 -1.02
C ARG A 76 -2.43 10.42 -0.21
N VAL A 77 -2.53 9.93 1.01
CA VAL A 77 -3.43 10.50 2.02
C VAL A 77 -2.94 11.92 2.29
N PRO A 78 -3.78 12.96 2.16
CA PRO A 78 -3.35 14.32 2.45
C PRO A 78 -2.93 14.48 3.91
N ASP A 79 -2.07 15.46 4.18
CA ASP A 79 -1.64 15.76 5.54
C ASP A 79 -2.84 16.06 6.44
N GLY A 80 -2.87 15.43 7.62
CA GLY A 80 -4.00 15.52 8.56
C GLY A 80 -5.17 14.58 8.28
N PHE A 81 -5.09 13.74 7.24
CA PHE A 81 -6.09 12.71 6.94
C PHE A 81 -5.55 11.31 7.25
N ALA A 82 -6.47 10.36 7.46
CA ALA A 82 -6.16 8.93 7.63
C ALA A 82 -7.01 8.09 6.67
N LEU A 83 -6.46 6.97 6.18
CA LEU A 83 -7.27 5.93 5.52
C LEU A 83 -8.07 5.20 6.57
N VAL A 84 -9.36 5.04 6.30
CA VAL A 84 -10.30 4.32 7.17
C VAL A 84 -11.11 3.33 6.32
N PRO A 85 -11.67 2.27 6.92
CA PRO A 85 -12.62 1.41 6.23
C PRO A 85 -13.77 2.23 5.64
N GLN A 86 -14.26 1.80 4.47
CA GLN A 86 -15.39 2.48 3.80
C GLN A 86 -16.66 2.49 4.67
N SER A 87 -16.81 1.51 5.57
CA SER A 87 -17.88 1.44 6.54
C SER A 87 -17.36 0.85 7.85
N MET A 88 -17.82 1.39 8.98
CA MET A 88 -17.57 0.86 10.32
C MET A 88 -18.90 0.73 11.06
N LEU A 89 -19.04 -0.34 11.85
CA LEU A 89 -20.21 -0.56 12.68
C LEU A 89 -20.01 0.14 14.03
N LEU A 90 -20.93 1.03 14.41
CA LEU A 90 -21.09 1.48 15.79
C LEU A 90 -22.16 0.61 16.44
N SER A 91 -21.75 -0.25 17.37
CA SER A 91 -22.71 -1.07 18.12
C SER A 91 -23.53 -0.20 19.07
N LYS A 92 -24.65 -0.74 19.57
CA LYS A 92 -25.48 -0.04 20.57
C LYS A 92 -24.70 0.31 21.83
N ASP A 93 -23.76 -0.56 22.23
CA ASP A 93 -22.91 -0.35 23.40
C ASP A 93 -21.93 0.81 23.16
N VAL A 94 -21.34 0.87 21.95
CA VAL A 94 -20.46 1.97 21.53
C VAL A 94 -21.23 3.31 21.47
N ILE A 95 -22.49 3.30 21.02
CA ILE A 95 -23.35 4.48 21.07
C ILE A 95 -23.58 4.93 22.52
N GLY A 96 -23.76 4.00 23.46
CA GLY A 96 -23.85 4.32 24.88
C GLY A 96 -22.59 4.99 25.43
N VAL A 97 -21.40 4.57 24.98
CA VAL A 97 -20.12 5.22 25.32
C VAL A 97 -20.04 6.64 24.77
N ILE A 98 -20.50 6.87 23.53
CA ILE A 98 -20.54 8.23 22.96
C ILE A 98 -21.46 9.12 23.80
N ASN A 99 -22.64 8.62 24.18
CA ASN A 99 -23.56 9.36 25.02
C ASN A 99 -22.96 9.69 26.39
N PHE A 100 -22.14 8.79 26.96
CA PHE A 100 -21.44 9.06 28.21
C PHE A 100 -20.47 10.25 28.07
N HIS A 101 -19.73 10.35 26.96
CA HIS A 101 -18.78 11.44 26.72
C HIS A 101 -19.42 12.74 26.27
N CYS A 102 -20.56 12.67 25.56
CA CYS A 102 -21.10 13.80 24.81
C CYS A 102 -22.55 14.13 25.17
N GLY A 103 -23.12 13.53 26.21
CA GLY A 103 -24.51 13.71 26.62
C GLY A 103 -25.52 12.97 25.75
N ASP A 104 -26.78 12.97 26.19
CA ASP A 104 -27.87 12.26 25.52
C ASP A 104 -29.16 13.06 25.35
N THR A 105 -29.14 14.36 25.67
CA THR A 105 -30.33 15.22 25.56
C THR A 105 -29.98 16.68 25.29
N ASP A 106 -30.93 17.42 24.71
CA ASP A 106 -30.89 18.89 24.61
C ASP A 106 -31.51 19.58 25.84
N GLN A 107 -32.16 18.82 26.74
CA GLN A 107 -32.90 19.38 27.88
C GLN A 107 -31.97 19.71 29.05
N GLU A 108 -32.15 20.90 29.66
CA GLU A 108 -31.40 21.31 30.88
C GLU A 108 -31.61 20.36 32.05
N GLU A 109 -32.81 19.80 32.16
CA GLU A 109 -33.15 18.76 33.14
C GLU A 109 -33.72 17.56 32.38
N GLY A 110 -32.95 16.48 32.29
CA GLY A 110 -33.32 15.26 31.57
C GLY A 110 -32.09 14.49 31.10
N GLY A 111 -32.29 13.34 30.47
CA GLY A 111 -31.20 12.49 29.96
C GLY A 111 -30.49 11.69 31.06
N GLN A 112 -29.88 10.56 30.67
CA GLN A 112 -29.06 9.74 31.57
C GLN A 112 -27.65 10.31 31.73
N PHE A 113 -27.13 10.97 30.70
CA PHE A 113 -25.74 11.42 30.61
C PHE A 113 -25.60 12.95 30.53
N GLY A 114 -26.72 13.66 30.66
CA GLY A 114 -26.75 15.12 30.67
C GLY A 114 -26.85 15.73 29.27
N GLN A 115 -26.66 17.05 29.22
CA GLN A 115 -26.78 17.81 27.99
C GLN A 115 -25.71 17.46 26.96
N TYR A 116 -26.05 17.63 25.69
CA TYR A 116 -25.07 17.46 24.63
C TYR A 116 -23.89 18.43 24.78
N THR A 117 -22.68 17.88 24.67
CA THR A 117 -21.41 18.62 24.70
C THR A 117 -20.56 18.26 23.49
N ASP A 118 -19.56 19.09 23.20
CA ASP A 118 -18.66 18.85 22.08
C ASP A 118 -17.72 17.66 22.38
N GLY A 119 -17.65 16.73 21.42
CA GLY A 119 -16.76 15.58 21.44
C GLY A 119 -15.79 15.58 20.26
N ARG A 120 -14.55 15.13 20.50
CA ARG A 120 -13.51 15.01 19.49
C ARG A 120 -13.30 13.55 19.11
N LEU A 121 -13.45 13.25 17.82
CA LEU A 121 -13.14 11.95 17.24
C LEU A 121 -11.82 12.01 16.47
N TRP A 122 -10.98 10.98 16.60
CA TRP A 122 -9.78 10.83 15.77
C TRP A 122 -9.42 9.37 15.52
N VAL A 123 -8.68 9.16 14.44
CA VAL A 123 -8.07 7.87 14.09
C VAL A 123 -6.59 7.93 14.43
N GLY A 124 -6.10 6.94 15.15
CA GLY A 124 -4.71 6.89 15.56
C GLY A 124 -4.48 5.80 16.60
N TYR A 125 -3.55 6.06 17.52
CA TYR A 125 -3.32 5.20 18.66
C TYR A 125 -3.42 5.97 19.97
N VAL A 126 -3.82 5.26 21.01
CA VAL A 126 -3.74 5.68 22.42
C VAL A 126 -2.86 4.66 23.15
N LEU A 127 -2.33 5.04 24.31
CA LEU A 127 -1.62 4.10 25.19
C LEU A 127 -2.61 3.55 26.21
N ASP A 128 -2.64 2.23 26.38
CA ASP A 128 -3.35 1.60 27.49
C ASP A 128 -2.56 1.75 28.82
N ASP A 129 -3.17 1.28 29.91
CA ASP A 129 -2.57 1.34 31.26
C ASP A 129 -1.25 0.57 31.38
N ASP A 130 -1.02 -0.40 30.49
CA ASP A 130 0.20 -1.21 30.40
C ASP A 130 1.25 -0.58 29.45
N GLY A 131 0.91 0.54 28.80
CA GLY A 131 1.75 1.24 27.83
C GLY A 131 1.74 0.67 26.41
N ASN A 132 0.85 -0.27 26.10
CA ASN A 132 0.67 -0.80 24.75
C ASN A 132 -0.12 0.17 23.88
N LYS A 133 0.14 0.12 22.56
CA LYS A 133 -0.57 0.95 21.59
C LYS A 133 -1.89 0.31 21.19
N VAL A 134 -2.99 0.98 21.47
CA VAL A 134 -4.32 0.61 20.99
C VAL A 134 -4.64 1.47 19.77
N HIS A 135 -4.63 0.84 18.59
CA HIS A 135 -4.96 1.50 17.34
C HIS A 135 -6.48 1.48 17.11
N GLY A 136 -7.06 2.58 16.66
CA GLY A 136 -8.51 2.64 16.53
C GLY A 136 -9.10 4.01 16.19
N LEU A 137 -10.43 4.03 16.23
CA LEU A 137 -11.25 5.24 16.33
C LEU A 137 -11.48 5.55 17.80
N HIS A 138 -11.09 6.75 18.21
CA HIS A 138 -11.13 7.19 19.60
C HIS A 138 -12.03 8.41 19.75
N ILE A 139 -12.65 8.55 20.93
CA ILE A 139 -13.42 9.74 21.32
C ILE A 139 -12.89 10.29 22.64
N ALA A 140 -12.97 11.61 22.79
CA ALA A 140 -12.83 12.32 24.06
C ALA A 140 -13.80 13.50 24.07
N THR A 141 -14.20 13.94 25.26
CA THR A 141 -14.89 15.22 25.43
C THR A 141 -13.92 16.38 25.20
N ASP A 142 -14.36 17.42 24.50
CA ASP A 142 -13.54 18.63 24.24
C ASP A 142 -13.68 19.64 25.40
N GLU A 143 -14.73 19.51 26.23
CA GLU A 143 -14.98 20.38 27.38
C GLU A 143 -14.21 19.95 28.63
N TYR A 144 -14.02 18.64 28.83
CA TYR A 144 -13.35 18.06 30.01
C TYR A 144 -12.20 17.12 29.60
N PRO A 145 -11.13 17.64 28.97
CA PRO A 145 -10.04 16.82 28.44
C PRO A 145 -9.35 15.93 29.48
N GLU A 146 -9.49 16.24 30.77
CA GLU A 146 -9.02 15.42 31.89
C GLU A 146 -9.73 14.07 32.04
N GLU A 147 -10.94 13.91 31.49
CA GLU A 147 -11.66 12.62 31.51
C GLU A 147 -11.04 11.57 30.57
N GLY A 148 -10.09 12.02 29.74
CA GLY A 148 -9.34 11.16 28.85
C GLY A 148 -10.16 10.73 27.64
N SER A 149 -9.78 9.58 27.07
CA SER A 149 -10.32 9.10 25.80
C SER A 149 -10.80 7.67 25.90
N THR A 150 -11.76 7.30 25.05
CA THR A 150 -12.20 5.92 24.90
C THR A 150 -12.05 5.45 23.46
N THR A 151 -11.51 4.25 23.29
CA THR A 151 -11.46 3.55 21.99
C THR A 151 -12.86 3.03 21.66
N LEU A 152 -13.46 3.55 20.59
CA LEU A 152 -14.79 3.13 20.11
C LEU A 152 -14.70 1.89 19.19
N VAL A 153 -13.68 1.85 18.35
CA VAL A 153 -13.42 0.75 17.42
C VAL A 153 -11.93 0.50 17.36
N GLU A 154 -11.49 -0.71 17.67
CA GLU A 154 -10.10 -1.11 17.50
C GLU A 154 -9.81 -1.49 16.05
N PHE A 155 -8.67 -1.05 15.55
CA PHE A 155 -8.15 -1.41 14.24
C PHE A 155 -7.03 -2.43 14.38
N PRO A 156 -6.94 -3.41 13.47
CA PRO A 156 -5.80 -4.31 13.44
C PRO A 156 -4.52 -3.50 13.19
N GLU A 157 -3.42 -3.94 13.79
CA GLU A 157 -2.12 -3.32 13.56
C GLU A 157 -1.79 -3.32 12.06
N ALA A 158 -1.29 -2.20 11.57
CA ALA A 158 -0.97 -2.01 10.15
C ALA A 158 0.11 -3.03 9.74
N GLY A 159 -0.30 -4.07 9.00
CA GLY A 159 0.56 -5.20 8.61
C GLY A 159 0.02 -6.57 9.01
N ALA A 160 -0.83 -6.66 10.04
CA ALA A 160 -1.39 -7.93 10.51
C ALA A 160 -2.29 -8.61 9.46
N GLN A 161 -2.95 -7.84 8.58
CA GLN A 161 -3.77 -8.38 7.49
C GLN A 161 -2.96 -8.92 6.29
N GLN A 162 -1.64 -8.69 6.22
CA GLN A 162 -0.82 -9.27 5.15
C GLN A 162 -0.48 -10.76 5.40
N GLU A 163 -0.64 -11.27 6.62
CA GLU A 163 -0.31 -12.66 6.94
C GLU A 163 -1.44 -13.67 6.64
N ALA A 164 -2.67 -13.21 6.40
CA ALA A 164 -3.84 -14.08 6.24
C ALA A 164 -4.09 -14.62 4.80
N LYS A 165 -3.11 -14.54 3.90
CA LYS A 165 -3.17 -15.19 2.58
C LYS A 165 -1.91 -16.01 2.27
N LYS A 166 -1.54 -16.92 3.17
CA LYS A 166 -0.68 -18.05 2.81
C LYS A 166 -1.59 -19.19 2.32
N CYS A 167 -1.67 -19.43 1.01
CA CYS A 167 -2.32 -20.63 0.53
C CYS A 167 -1.45 -21.85 0.92
N GLY A 168 -2.07 -22.91 1.45
CA GLY A 168 -1.38 -24.11 1.92
C GLY A 168 -0.66 -24.91 0.82
N ALA A 169 -0.83 -24.55 -0.45
CA ALA A 169 -0.28 -25.28 -1.59
C ALA A 169 1.09 -24.78 -2.09
N CYS A 170 1.42 -23.49 -1.94
CA CYS A 170 2.69 -22.94 -2.48
C CYS A 170 3.42 -21.93 -1.57
N GLY A 171 2.92 -21.65 -0.37
CA GLY A 171 3.58 -20.74 0.58
C GLY A 171 3.38 -19.25 0.31
N GLY A 172 2.51 -18.89 -0.64
CA GLY A 172 2.16 -17.51 -1.00
C GLY A 172 2.31 -17.27 -2.50
N CYS A 173 1.26 -16.78 -3.16
CA CYS A 173 1.29 -16.47 -4.59
C CYS A 173 0.99 -14.99 -4.84
N THR A 174 1.82 -14.32 -5.63
CA THR A 174 1.67 -12.92 -6.05
C THR A 174 0.68 -12.71 -7.19
N ASN A 175 0.11 -13.79 -7.73
CA ASN A 175 -0.61 -13.77 -9.01
C ASN A 175 -2.14 -13.96 -8.89
N GLY A 176 -2.76 -13.59 -7.76
CA GLY A 176 -4.22 -13.52 -7.67
C GLY A 176 -4.95 -14.87 -7.77
N CYS A 177 -4.40 -15.92 -7.17
CA CYS A 177 -5.06 -17.23 -7.12
C CYS A 177 -6.34 -17.15 -6.27
N GLN A 178 -7.46 -17.66 -6.80
CA GLN A 178 -8.77 -17.71 -6.13
C GLN A 178 -9.03 -19.03 -5.38
N LEU A 179 -7.99 -19.83 -5.15
CA LEU A 179 -8.09 -21.11 -4.45
C LEU A 179 -7.87 -20.89 -2.94
N ASP A 180 -8.88 -21.23 -2.16
CA ASP A 180 -8.84 -21.30 -0.70
C ASP A 180 -8.28 -22.64 -0.20
N ASN A 181 -8.06 -22.76 1.11
CA ASN A 181 -7.53 -23.99 1.73
C ASN A 181 -8.50 -25.19 1.67
N ASP A 182 -9.76 -24.96 1.30
CA ASP A 182 -10.78 -26.02 1.15
C ASP A 182 -10.89 -26.51 -0.31
N SER A 183 -10.14 -25.92 -1.23
CA SER A 183 -10.11 -26.35 -2.63
C SER A 183 -9.46 -27.73 -2.77
N PRO A 184 -10.09 -28.67 -3.52
CA PRO A 184 -9.62 -30.04 -3.61
C PRO A 184 -8.23 -30.12 -4.26
N VAL A 185 -7.34 -30.90 -3.66
CA VAL A 185 -6.00 -31.19 -4.19
C VAL A 185 -6.14 -31.87 -5.55
N VAL A 186 -5.77 -31.18 -6.62
CA VAL A 186 -5.64 -31.80 -7.94
C VAL A 186 -4.40 -32.69 -7.91
N GLN A 187 -4.60 -34.01 -7.83
CA GLN A 187 -3.53 -34.99 -7.98
C GLN A 187 -3.05 -35.03 -9.44
N PRO A 188 -1.76 -35.34 -9.68
CA PRO A 188 -1.11 -35.21 -11.00
C PRO A 188 -1.72 -36.10 -12.10
#